data_AF-A0A7K7YIK9-F1
#
_entry.id   AF-A0A7K7YIK9-F1
#
_cell.length_a   1.000
_cell.length_b   1.000
_cell.length_c   1.000
_cell.angle_alpha   90.00
_cell.angle_beta   90.00
_cell.angle_gamma   90.00
#
_symmetry.space_group_name_H-M   'P 1'
#
loop_
_entity.id
_entity.type
_entity.pdbx_description
1 polymer ?
#
loop_
_entity_poly.entity_id
_entity_poly.type
_entity_poly.pdbx_seq_one_letter_code
_entity_poly.pdbx_strand_id
1 'polypeptide(L)'
;FQGKYVICAIPPILTTKIHYKPELPPKRNQLIQRLPMGSVIKCMMYYREAFWRRKGYCGSFIIEDEESPIGITIDDTKPDGTFPAIMGFILARKAVKLAHLSKEDRKQRICEAYAKALGTKEALEPVHYEEKNWTMEQYSGGCYTAYFPPGIMHSYGRIIRQPVDRIYFAGTETATQWSGYMEGAVQAGERAAREV
;
A
#
# COMPACT_ATOMS: atom_id res chain seq x y z
N PHE A 1 11.01 26.71 9.41
CA PHE A 1 12.33 26.31 8.88
C PHE A 1 12.69 27.20 7.69
N GLN A 2 13.98 27.45 7.46
CA GLN A 2 14.49 28.16 6.27
C GLN A 2 15.54 27.28 5.59
N GLY A 3 15.58 27.28 4.26
CA GLY A 3 16.51 26.49 3.47
C GLY A 3 16.70 27.08 2.08
N LYS A 4 17.84 26.76 1.44
CA LYS A 4 18.11 27.20 0.06
C LYS A 4 17.23 26.47 -0.97
N TYR A 5 16.89 25.21 -0.68
CA TYR A 5 16.08 24.31 -1.50
C TYR A 5 15.14 23.47 -0.62
N VAL A 6 14.12 22.88 -1.24
CA VAL A 6 13.18 21.95 -0.61
C VAL A 6 13.09 20.67 -1.43
N ILE A 7 13.15 19.52 -0.78
CA ILE A 7 12.80 18.23 -1.39
C ILE A 7 11.43 17.82 -0.84
N CYS A 8 10.43 17.74 -1.73
CA CYS A 8 9.11 17.23 -1.42
C CYS A 8 9.07 15.71 -1.64
N ALA A 9 9.05 14.95 -0.55
CA ALA A 9 9.14 13.48 -0.55
C ALA A 9 7.84 12.79 -0.05
N ILE A 10 6.70 13.45 -0.20
CA ILE A 10 5.37 12.90 0.14
C ILE A 10 4.61 12.50 -1.14
N PRO A 11 3.65 11.56 -1.07
CA PRO A 11 2.82 11.17 -2.21
C PRO A 11 2.18 12.38 -2.93
N PRO A 12 2.04 12.34 -4.28
CA PRO A 12 1.52 13.47 -5.06
C PRO A 12 0.21 14.03 -4.54
N ILE A 13 -0.74 13.18 -4.14
CA ILE A 13 -2.04 13.64 -3.60
C ILE A 13 -1.89 14.45 -2.32
N LEU A 14 -0.90 14.15 -1.47
CA LEU A 14 -0.67 14.87 -0.22
C LEU A 14 0.03 16.22 -0.44
N THR A 15 0.67 16.42 -1.59
CA THR A 15 1.21 17.72 -1.95
C THR A 15 0.12 18.79 -2.12
N THR A 16 -1.15 18.40 -2.26
CA THR A 16 -2.32 19.30 -2.23
C THR A 16 -2.56 19.93 -0.84
N LYS A 17 -2.03 19.33 0.23
CA LYS A 17 -2.15 19.84 1.61
C LYS A 17 -1.18 20.98 1.92
N ILE A 18 -0.28 21.29 1.00
CA ILE A 18 0.69 22.38 1.14
C ILE A 18 0.12 23.60 0.41
N HIS A 19 0.04 24.73 1.09
CA HIS A 19 -0.25 26.02 0.45
C HIS A 19 1.04 26.60 -0.11
N TYR A 20 1.10 26.79 -1.44
CA TYR A 20 2.28 27.31 -2.13
C TYR A 20 2.16 28.81 -2.37
N LYS A 21 3.28 29.53 -2.19
CA LYS A 21 3.39 30.95 -2.56
C LYS A 21 4.78 31.21 -3.19
N PRO A 22 4.87 31.61 -4.48
CA PRO A 22 3.77 31.70 -5.45
C PRO A 22 3.09 30.33 -5.70
N GLU A 23 1.91 30.36 -6.33
CA GLU A 23 1.16 29.16 -6.65
C GLU A 23 1.94 28.20 -7.56
N LEU A 24 1.61 26.90 -7.52
CA LEU A 24 2.18 25.93 -8.43
C LEU A 24 1.74 26.22 -9.88
N PRO A 25 2.59 25.92 -10.89
CA PRO A 25 2.19 25.99 -12.29
C PRO A 25 0.88 25.22 -12.55
N PRO A 26 -0.04 25.73 -13.39
CA PRO A 26 -1.37 25.14 -13.56
C PRO A 26 -1.36 23.64 -13.87
N LYS A 27 -0.44 23.18 -14.73
CA LYS A 27 -0.32 21.73 -15.04
C LYS A 27 0.04 20.89 -13.82
N ARG A 28 0.92 21.39 -12.94
CA ARG A 28 1.29 20.69 -11.71
C ARG A 28 0.14 20.68 -10.72
N ASN A 29 -0.56 21.81 -10.57
CA ASN A 29 -1.76 21.89 -9.72
C ASN A 29 -2.84 20.89 -10.16
N GLN A 30 -3.03 20.70 -11.47
CA GLN A 30 -3.96 19.71 -12.00
C GLN A 30 -3.47 18.26 -11.83
N LEU A 31 -2.17 17.99 -11.95
CA LEU A 31 -1.58 16.65 -11.76
C LEU A 31 -1.82 16.13 -10.34
N ILE A 32 -1.49 16.93 -9.32
CA ILE A 32 -1.48 16.47 -7.92
C ILE A 32 -2.89 16.13 -7.40
N GLN A 33 -3.93 16.61 -8.06
CA GLN A 33 -5.34 16.29 -7.76
C GLN A 33 -5.86 15.04 -8.50
N ARG A 34 -5.08 14.47 -9.42
CA ARG A 34 -5.51 13.37 -10.33
C ARG A 34 -4.71 12.08 -10.15
N LEU A 35 -3.94 11.99 -9.07
CA LEU A 35 -3.16 10.81 -8.69
C LEU A 35 -3.65 10.25 -7.35
N PRO A 36 -4.83 9.61 -7.32
CA PRO A 36 -5.32 8.94 -6.12
C PRO A 36 -4.41 7.77 -5.72
N MET A 37 -4.42 7.44 -4.42
CA MET A 37 -3.72 6.27 -3.88
C MET A 37 -4.59 5.01 -4.02
N GLY A 38 -3.92 3.85 -4.10
CA GLY A 38 -4.59 2.55 -4.01
C GLY A 38 -5.28 2.31 -2.66
N SER A 39 -6.18 1.32 -2.62
CA SER A 39 -6.89 0.91 -1.40
C SER A 39 -6.49 -0.49 -0.98
N VAL A 40 -6.00 -0.64 0.25
CA VAL A 40 -5.59 -1.93 0.82
C VAL A 40 -5.75 -1.95 2.33
N ILE A 41 -6.24 -3.08 2.85
CA ILE A 41 -6.10 -3.47 4.25
C ILE A 41 -5.13 -4.63 4.31
N LYS A 42 -4.01 -4.45 5.02
CA LYS A 42 -3.04 -5.52 5.26
C LYS A 42 -3.43 -6.23 6.55
N CYS A 43 -3.61 -7.54 6.50
CA CYS A 43 -4.10 -8.35 7.60
C CYS A 43 -3.06 -9.42 7.94
N MET A 44 -2.77 -9.64 9.22
CA MET A 44 -1.87 -10.67 9.72
C MET A 44 -2.62 -11.54 10.71
N MET A 45 -2.81 -12.81 10.35
CA MET A 45 -3.48 -13.81 11.16
C MET A 45 -2.45 -14.73 11.80
N TYR A 46 -2.41 -14.77 13.13
CA TYR A 46 -1.43 -15.57 13.87
C TYR A 46 -2.04 -16.86 14.37
N TYR A 47 -1.25 -17.94 14.35
CA TYR A 47 -1.63 -19.27 14.78
C TYR A 47 -0.60 -19.82 15.77
N ARG A 48 -1.00 -20.85 16.53
CA ARG A 48 -0.09 -21.56 17.44
C ARG A 48 1.05 -22.25 16.68
N GLU A 49 0.74 -22.77 15.50
CA GLU A 49 1.66 -23.53 14.65
C GLU A 49 1.45 -23.16 13.18
N ALA A 50 2.49 -23.28 12.36
CA ALA A 50 2.41 -23.10 10.91
C ALA A 50 1.78 -24.35 10.25
N PHE A 51 0.53 -24.65 10.60
CA PHE A 51 -0.14 -25.91 10.24
C PHE A 51 -0.24 -26.13 8.72
N TRP A 52 -0.26 -25.06 7.92
CA TRP A 52 -0.21 -25.14 6.46
C TRP A 52 1.03 -25.89 5.95
N ARG A 53 2.18 -25.78 6.64
CA ARG A 53 3.42 -26.49 6.28
C ARG A 53 3.30 -28.00 6.44
N ARG A 54 2.58 -28.50 7.46
CA ARG A 54 2.31 -29.94 7.63
C ARG A 54 1.48 -30.52 6.48
N LYS A 55 0.67 -29.68 5.83
CA LYS A 55 -0.11 -30.04 4.64
C LYS A 55 0.67 -29.88 3.33
N GLY A 56 1.96 -29.54 3.40
CA GLY A 56 2.80 -29.33 2.22
C GLY A 56 2.64 -27.95 1.57
N TYR A 57 1.99 -26.99 2.22
CA TYR A 57 1.81 -25.63 1.69
C TYR A 57 2.85 -24.65 2.25
N CYS A 58 3.28 -23.70 1.42
CA CYS A 58 4.23 -22.67 1.80
C CYS A 58 3.58 -21.43 2.46
N GLY A 59 2.26 -21.36 2.58
CA GLY A 59 1.54 -20.20 3.13
C GLY A 59 1.22 -19.10 2.10
N SER A 60 1.63 -19.27 0.84
CA SER A 60 1.21 -18.42 -0.27
C SER A 60 0.04 -19.03 -1.04
N PHE A 61 -1.09 -18.33 -1.02
CA PHE A 61 -2.32 -18.70 -1.71
C PHE A 61 -2.78 -17.56 -2.60
N ILE A 62 -3.25 -17.92 -3.79
CA ILE A 62 -4.07 -17.05 -4.65
C ILE A 62 -5.49 -17.55 -4.51
N ILE A 63 -6.38 -16.70 -4.02
CA ILE A 63 -7.79 -17.05 -3.80
C ILE A 63 -8.62 -16.25 -4.80
N GLU A 64 -8.95 -16.91 -5.92
CA GLU A 64 -9.82 -16.36 -6.96
C GLU A 64 -11.30 -16.62 -6.62
N ASP A 65 -11.77 -15.98 -5.55
CA ASP A 65 -13.16 -16.03 -5.12
C ASP A 65 -13.63 -14.60 -4.82
N GLU A 66 -14.68 -14.14 -5.50
CA GLU A 66 -15.20 -12.78 -5.32
C GLU A 66 -15.75 -12.58 -3.90
N GLU A 67 -16.26 -13.64 -3.28
CA GLU A 67 -16.77 -13.60 -1.90
C GLU A 67 -15.65 -13.65 -0.86
N SER A 68 -14.45 -14.12 -1.23
CA SER A 68 -13.29 -14.12 -0.32
C SER A 68 -12.83 -12.69 -0.03
N PRO A 69 -12.63 -12.29 1.25
CA PRO A 69 -12.06 -10.98 1.58
C PRO A 69 -10.60 -10.83 1.11
N ILE A 70 -9.85 -11.93 1.03
CA ILE A 70 -8.42 -11.96 0.70
C ILE A 70 -8.23 -12.60 -0.68
N GLY A 71 -7.44 -11.96 -1.54
CA GLY A 71 -7.08 -12.51 -2.87
C GLY A 71 -5.68 -13.11 -2.94
N ILE A 72 -4.75 -12.64 -2.11
CA ILE A 72 -3.37 -13.12 -2.07
C ILE A 72 -2.87 -13.16 -0.63
N THR A 73 -2.07 -14.17 -0.32
CA THR A 73 -1.45 -14.38 0.99
C THR A 73 0.01 -14.77 0.87
N ILE A 74 0.76 -14.58 1.96
CA ILE A 74 2.14 -15.03 2.13
C ILE A 74 2.32 -15.46 3.60
N ASP A 75 3.15 -16.47 3.83
CA ASP A 75 3.62 -16.83 5.16
C ASP A 75 4.42 -15.66 5.78
N ASP A 76 4.03 -15.24 6.97
CA ASP A 76 4.66 -14.17 7.76
C ASP A 76 5.23 -14.69 9.10
N THR A 77 5.40 -16.01 9.20
CA THR A 77 6.13 -16.67 10.28
C THR A 77 7.56 -16.13 10.32
N LYS A 78 8.08 -15.89 11.53
CA LYS A 78 9.44 -15.35 11.68
C LYS A 78 10.50 -16.35 11.21
N PRO A 79 11.70 -15.88 10.83
CA PRO A 79 12.76 -16.76 10.29
C PRO A 79 13.19 -17.89 11.23
N ASP A 80 13.05 -17.70 12.54
CA ASP A 80 13.33 -18.70 13.58
C ASP A 80 12.19 -19.70 13.81
N GLY A 81 11.09 -19.60 13.04
CA GLY A 81 9.90 -20.43 13.16
C GLY A 81 8.90 -19.95 14.21
N THR A 82 9.20 -18.88 14.95
CA THR A 82 8.29 -18.31 15.95
C THR A 82 7.21 -17.45 15.30
N PHE A 83 6.14 -17.19 16.05
CA PHE A 83 4.97 -16.43 15.61
C PHE A 83 4.41 -16.85 14.24
N PRO A 84 3.93 -18.10 14.08
CA PRO A 84 3.31 -18.54 12.84
C PRO A 84 2.20 -17.61 12.40
N ALA A 85 2.29 -17.09 11.18
CA ALA A 85 1.31 -16.14 10.68
C ALA A 85 1.08 -16.27 9.17
N ILE A 86 -0.15 -15.96 8.73
CA ILE A 86 -0.49 -15.74 7.33
C ILE A 86 -0.81 -14.26 7.17
N MET A 87 -0.03 -13.57 6.35
CA MET A 87 -0.33 -12.22 5.88
C MET A 87 -1.23 -12.31 4.65
N GLY A 88 -2.27 -11.48 4.59
CA GLY A 88 -3.15 -11.35 3.45
C GLY A 88 -3.50 -9.90 3.15
N PHE A 89 -3.87 -9.64 1.90
CA PHE A 89 -4.35 -8.33 1.47
C PHE A 89 -5.83 -8.35 1.09
N ILE A 90 -6.61 -7.46 1.72
CA ILE A 90 -7.91 -7.05 1.20
C ILE A 90 -7.64 -5.92 0.21
N LEU A 91 -7.91 -6.14 -1.09
CA LEU A 91 -7.49 -5.25 -2.17
C LEU A 91 -8.63 -4.44 -2.79
N ALA A 92 -8.31 -3.23 -3.23
CA ALA A 92 -9.13 -2.40 -4.10
C ALA A 92 -10.58 -2.23 -3.59
N ARG A 93 -11.57 -2.60 -4.40
CA ARG A 93 -13.00 -2.46 -4.05
C ARG A 93 -13.37 -3.25 -2.80
N LYS A 94 -12.73 -4.39 -2.54
CA LYS A 94 -12.95 -5.18 -1.32
C LYS A 94 -12.46 -4.42 -0.08
N ALA A 95 -11.36 -3.67 -0.17
CA ALA A 95 -10.85 -2.86 0.95
C ALA A 95 -11.87 -1.79 1.34
N VAL A 96 -12.45 -1.09 0.36
CA VAL A 96 -13.51 -0.10 0.58
C VAL A 96 -14.77 -0.76 1.11
N LYS A 97 -15.22 -1.85 0.47
CA LYS A 97 -16.43 -2.59 0.84
C LYS A 97 -16.32 -3.16 2.25
N LEU A 98 -15.17 -3.66 2.69
CA LEU A 98 -15.04 -4.33 3.99
C LEU A 98 -14.56 -3.41 5.12
N ALA A 99 -14.21 -2.15 4.81
CA ALA A 99 -13.76 -1.18 5.81
C ALA A 99 -14.83 -0.83 6.86
N HIS A 100 -16.12 -0.91 6.52
CA HIS A 100 -17.22 -0.59 7.44
C HIS A 100 -17.49 -1.69 8.48
N LEU A 101 -16.98 -2.91 8.25
CA LEU A 101 -17.12 -4.02 9.19
C LEU A 101 -16.29 -3.77 10.46
N SER A 102 -16.58 -4.48 11.54
CA SER A 102 -15.70 -4.48 12.71
C SER A 102 -14.39 -5.25 12.40
N LYS A 103 -13.34 -5.01 13.21
CA LYS A 103 -12.08 -5.77 13.14
C LYS A 103 -12.35 -7.28 13.32
N GLU A 104 -13.27 -7.63 14.20
CA GLU A 104 -13.63 -9.04 14.47
C GLU A 104 -14.41 -9.68 13.32
N ASP A 105 -15.34 -8.96 12.70
CA ASP A 105 -16.07 -9.48 11.53
C ASP A 105 -15.14 -9.72 10.34
N ARG A 106 -14.17 -8.83 10.10
CA ARG A 106 -13.13 -9.03 9.09
C ARG A 106 -12.28 -10.26 9.41
N LYS A 107 -11.80 -10.36 10.65
CA LYS A 107 -11.02 -11.51 11.12
C LYS A 107 -11.77 -12.82 10.88
N GLN A 108 -13.03 -12.92 11.28
CA GLN A 108 -13.86 -14.12 11.11
C GLN A 108 -13.98 -14.52 9.64
N ARG A 109 -14.30 -13.58 8.75
CA ARG A 109 -14.39 -13.84 7.29
C ARG A 109 -13.07 -14.29 6.70
N ILE A 110 -11.94 -13.75 7.18
CA ILE A 110 -10.60 -14.16 6.74
C ILE A 110 -10.31 -15.59 7.20
N CYS A 111 -10.60 -15.93 8.46
CA CYS A 111 -10.44 -17.30 8.98
C CYS A 111 -11.25 -18.31 8.16
N GLU A 112 -12.50 -17.99 7.83
CA GLU A 112 -13.37 -18.83 7.00
C GLU A 112 -12.79 -19.03 5.59
N ALA A 113 -12.28 -17.95 4.98
CA ALA A 113 -11.64 -18.02 3.68
C ALA A 113 -10.37 -18.89 3.72
N TYR A 114 -9.54 -18.75 4.75
CA TYR A 114 -8.35 -19.58 4.93
C TYR A 114 -8.70 -21.04 5.20
N ALA A 115 -9.73 -21.32 6.01
CA ALA A 115 -10.20 -22.67 6.28
C ALA A 115 -10.69 -23.38 5.02
N LYS A 116 -11.45 -22.67 4.18
CA LYS A 116 -11.90 -23.13 2.86
C LYS A 116 -10.70 -23.39 1.93
N ALA A 117 -9.78 -22.43 1.82
CA ALA A 117 -8.62 -22.52 0.92
C ALA A 117 -7.64 -23.64 1.31
N LEU A 118 -7.41 -23.84 2.62
CA LEU A 118 -6.47 -24.84 3.15
C LEU A 118 -7.10 -26.22 3.40
N GLY A 119 -8.42 -26.32 3.30
CA GLY A 119 -9.18 -27.54 3.63
C GLY A 119 -8.90 -28.01 5.07
N THR A 120 -8.91 -27.10 6.04
CA THR A 120 -8.73 -27.44 7.47
C THR A 120 -9.44 -26.44 8.39
N LYS A 121 -9.97 -26.95 9.51
CA LYS A 121 -10.58 -26.12 10.55
C LYS A 121 -9.55 -25.43 11.44
N GLU A 122 -8.28 -25.85 11.41
CA GLU A 122 -7.20 -25.18 12.18
C GLU A 122 -7.08 -23.68 11.85
N ALA A 123 -7.44 -23.30 10.61
CA ALA A 123 -7.46 -21.90 10.20
C ALA A 123 -8.55 -21.05 10.90
N LEU A 124 -9.54 -21.69 11.54
CA LEU A 124 -10.59 -21.04 12.33
C LEU A 124 -10.15 -20.70 13.76
N GLU A 125 -8.94 -21.12 14.18
CA GLU A 125 -8.44 -20.96 15.55
C GLU A 125 -7.22 -20.02 15.60
N PRO A 126 -7.34 -18.74 15.19
CA PRO A 126 -6.24 -17.81 15.32
C PRO A 126 -6.01 -17.46 16.79
N VAL A 127 -4.73 -17.32 17.16
CA VAL A 127 -4.34 -16.88 18.51
C VAL A 127 -4.20 -15.36 18.61
N HIS A 128 -4.03 -14.67 17.48
CA HIS A 128 -3.95 -13.21 17.41
C HIS A 128 -4.31 -12.68 16.02
N TYR A 129 -4.73 -11.42 15.93
CA TYR A 129 -5.07 -10.77 14.66
C TYR A 129 -4.67 -9.30 14.66
N GLU A 130 -3.92 -8.90 13.63
CA GLU A 130 -3.60 -7.49 13.37
C GLU A 130 -4.01 -7.08 11.96
N GLU A 131 -4.40 -5.82 11.83
CA GLU A 131 -4.69 -5.23 10.52
C GLU A 131 -4.33 -3.75 10.47
N LYS A 132 -4.02 -3.27 9.27
CA LYS A 132 -3.88 -1.85 8.98
C LYS A 132 -4.64 -1.49 7.73
N ASN A 133 -5.66 -0.66 7.88
CA ASN A 133 -6.35 -0.02 6.76
C ASN A 133 -5.61 1.26 6.35
N TRP A 134 -4.94 1.21 5.20
CA TRP A 134 -4.15 2.34 4.70
C TRP A 134 -5.00 3.46 4.10
N THR A 135 -6.27 3.22 3.78
CA THR A 135 -7.16 4.26 3.25
C THR A 135 -7.53 5.32 4.29
N MET A 136 -7.34 5.00 5.58
CA MET A 136 -7.65 5.89 6.70
C MET A 136 -6.46 6.77 7.11
N GLU A 137 -5.27 6.53 6.54
CA GLU A 137 -4.06 7.25 6.92
C GLU A 137 -3.99 8.61 6.24
N GLN A 138 -4.32 9.67 6.97
CA GLN A 138 -4.34 11.05 6.43
C GLN A 138 -2.97 11.52 5.86
N TYR A 139 -1.86 10.92 6.28
CA TYR A 139 -0.51 11.23 5.81
C TYR A 139 0.03 10.20 4.81
N SER A 140 -0.83 9.35 4.27
CA SER A 140 -0.51 8.44 3.16
C SER A 140 -1.55 8.53 2.05
N GLY A 141 -2.84 8.62 2.39
CA GLY A 141 -3.98 8.63 1.46
C GLY A 141 -4.41 7.25 0.98
N GLY A 142 -3.55 6.23 1.13
CA GLY A 142 -3.77 4.86 0.70
C GLY A 142 -2.44 4.14 0.46
N CYS A 143 -2.51 2.93 -0.08
CA CYS A 143 -1.34 2.11 -0.43
C CYS A 143 -1.62 1.17 -1.62
N TYR A 144 -0.61 0.63 -2.30
CA TYR A 144 0.82 0.86 -2.05
C TYR A 144 1.31 2.23 -2.52
N THR A 145 0.77 2.70 -3.64
CA THR A 145 1.24 3.88 -4.35
C THR A 145 0.09 4.59 -5.06
N ALA A 146 0.37 5.76 -5.64
CA ALA A 146 -0.55 6.44 -6.53
C ALA A 146 -0.73 5.65 -7.84
N TYR A 147 -1.95 5.65 -8.38
CA TYR A 147 -2.22 5.12 -9.71
C TYR A 147 -2.64 6.23 -10.66
N PHE A 148 -2.46 6.00 -11.96
CA PHE A 148 -2.85 6.93 -13.01
C PHE A 148 -4.19 6.52 -13.61
N PRO A 149 -5.26 7.30 -13.40
CA PRO A 149 -6.50 7.13 -14.16
C PRO A 149 -6.27 7.31 -15.67
N PRO A 150 -7.23 6.90 -16.52
CA PRO A 150 -7.13 7.03 -17.97
C PRO A 150 -6.76 8.47 -18.41
N GLY A 151 -5.82 8.57 -19.34
CA GLY A 151 -5.35 9.84 -19.92
C GLY A 151 -4.36 10.64 -19.05
N ILE A 152 -4.25 10.39 -17.75
CA ILE A 152 -3.45 11.22 -16.84
C ILE A 152 -1.94 11.10 -17.14
N MET A 153 -1.46 9.89 -17.44
CA MET A 153 -0.04 9.66 -17.75
C MET A 153 0.38 10.43 -19.02
N HIS A 154 -0.46 10.43 -20.05
CA HIS A 154 -0.19 11.15 -21.28
C HIS A 154 -0.16 12.68 -21.05
N SER A 155 -1.18 13.21 -20.36
CA SER A 155 -1.35 14.65 -20.19
C SER A 155 -0.37 15.28 -19.19
N TYR A 156 0.04 14.52 -18.15
CA TYR A 156 0.78 15.07 -17.02
C TYR A 156 2.02 14.25 -16.59
N GLY A 157 2.21 13.02 -17.08
CA GLY A 157 3.26 12.12 -16.61
C GLY A 157 4.68 12.70 -16.74
N ARG A 158 4.93 13.50 -17.78
CA ARG A 158 6.24 14.15 -18.02
C ARG A 158 6.66 15.11 -16.88
N ILE A 159 5.70 15.64 -16.12
CA ILE A 159 5.97 16.66 -15.09
C ILE A 159 5.95 16.11 -13.67
N ILE A 160 5.79 14.78 -13.48
CA ILE A 160 5.65 14.18 -12.14
C ILE A 160 6.79 14.54 -11.20
N ARG A 161 8.01 14.66 -11.74
CA ARG A 161 9.24 14.97 -11.02
C ARG A 161 9.91 16.27 -11.47
N GLN A 162 9.24 17.08 -12.28
CA GLN A 162 9.79 18.35 -12.73
C GLN A 162 9.90 19.32 -11.55
N PRO A 163 11.08 19.92 -11.30
CA PRO A 163 11.25 20.94 -10.27
C PRO A 163 10.34 22.15 -10.48
N VAL A 164 9.97 22.82 -9.40
CA VAL A 164 9.25 24.10 -9.42
C VAL A 164 10.03 25.11 -8.59
N ASP A 165 10.63 26.10 -9.25
CA ASP A 165 11.63 26.98 -8.64
C ASP A 165 12.69 26.13 -7.89
N ARG A 166 12.78 26.27 -6.56
CA ARG A 166 13.75 25.55 -5.71
C ARG A 166 13.15 24.35 -4.97
N ILE A 167 12.02 23.84 -5.47
CA ILE A 167 11.34 22.64 -4.95
C ILE A 167 11.61 21.47 -5.91
N TYR A 168 12.29 20.45 -5.42
CA TYR A 168 12.55 19.19 -6.09
C TYR A 168 11.63 18.09 -5.56
N PHE A 169 11.29 17.11 -6.39
CA PHE A 169 10.28 16.09 -6.06
C PHE A 169 10.89 14.69 -6.02
N ALA A 170 10.84 14.11 -4.84
CA ALA A 170 11.18 12.73 -4.53
C ALA A 170 9.88 11.92 -4.32
N GLY A 171 9.93 10.89 -3.47
CA GLY A 171 8.84 9.94 -3.28
C GLY A 171 8.83 8.87 -4.38
N THR A 172 8.42 7.67 -4.03
CA THR A 172 8.51 6.49 -4.91
C THR A 172 7.77 6.66 -6.24
N GLU A 173 6.74 7.51 -6.28
CA GLU A 173 5.97 7.86 -7.48
C GLU A 173 6.79 8.58 -8.54
N THR A 174 7.93 9.17 -8.16
CA THR A 174 8.82 9.90 -9.08
C THR A 174 9.97 9.03 -9.62
N ALA A 175 10.11 7.80 -9.14
CA ALA A 175 11.13 6.84 -9.57
C ALA A 175 10.94 6.39 -11.03
N THR A 176 12.02 5.93 -11.66
CA THR A 176 12.00 5.31 -13.01
C THR A 176 12.14 3.79 -12.95
N GLN A 177 12.57 3.24 -11.82
CA GLN A 177 12.61 1.80 -11.56
C GLN A 177 11.91 1.53 -10.23
N TRP A 178 11.11 0.46 -10.18
CA TRP A 178 10.37 0.05 -8.99
C TRP A 178 9.55 1.18 -8.34
N SER A 179 8.98 2.07 -9.15
CA SER A 179 8.05 3.10 -8.67
C SER A 179 6.86 2.44 -7.95
N GLY A 180 6.57 2.93 -6.75
CA GLY A 180 5.57 2.36 -5.83
C GLY A 180 6.13 1.41 -4.77
N TYR A 181 7.44 1.16 -4.76
CA TYR A 181 8.13 0.32 -3.77
C TYR A 181 9.13 1.12 -2.93
N MET A 182 9.67 0.49 -1.88
CA MET A 182 10.76 1.05 -1.08
C MET A 182 11.99 1.36 -1.95
N GLU A 183 12.32 0.48 -2.91
CA GLU A 183 13.40 0.67 -3.89
C GLU A 183 13.23 1.97 -4.68
N GLY A 184 12.04 2.21 -5.25
CA GLY A 184 11.73 3.46 -5.93
C GLY A 184 11.82 4.68 -5.01
N ALA A 185 11.48 4.54 -3.73
CA ALA A 185 11.62 5.61 -2.75
C ALA A 185 13.10 6.01 -2.54
N VAL A 186 14.00 5.02 -2.42
CA VAL A 186 15.45 5.24 -2.35
C VAL A 186 15.94 5.93 -3.62
N GLN A 187 15.63 5.34 -4.79
CA GLN A 187 16.06 5.87 -6.08
C GLN A 187 15.63 7.34 -6.27
N ALA A 188 14.38 7.65 -5.95
CA ALA A 188 13.83 8.99 -6.08
C ALA A 188 14.42 9.99 -5.08
N GLY A 189 14.59 9.57 -3.82
CA GLY A 189 15.16 10.40 -2.76
C GLY A 189 16.60 10.80 -3.07
N GLU A 190 17.45 9.83 -3.41
CA GLU A 190 18.83 10.11 -3.76
C GLU A 190 18.97 10.94 -5.03
N ARG A 191 18.13 10.68 -6.04
CA ARG A 191 18.14 11.46 -7.29
C ARG A 191 17.74 12.90 -7.01
N ALA A 192 16.69 13.16 -6.24
CA ALA A 192 16.31 14.52 -5.87
C ALA A 192 17.39 15.24 -5.04
N ALA A 193 18.10 14.51 -4.17
CA ALA A 193 19.23 15.06 -3.42
C ALA A 193 20.41 15.45 -4.31
N ARG A 194 20.68 14.71 -5.40
CA ARG A 194 21.71 15.05 -6.41
C ARG A 194 21.29 16.19 -7.35
N GLU A 195 19.99 16.48 -7.45
CA GLU A 195 19.47 17.58 -8.27
C GLU A 195 19.56 18.95 -7.55
N VAL A 196 19.65 18.95 -6.21
CA VAL A 196 19.86 20.11 -5.32
C VAL A 196 21.34 20.48 -5.27
#